data_AF-A0A7J8QRX3-F1
#
_entry.id   AF-A0A7J8QRX3-F1
#
_cell.length_a   1.000
_cell.length_b   1.000
_cell.length_c   1.000
_cell.angle_alpha   90.00
_cell.angle_beta   90.00
_cell.angle_gamma   90.00
#
_symmetry.space_group_name_H-M   'P 1'
#
loop_
_entity.id
_entity.type
_entity.pdbx_description
1 polymer ?
#
loop_
_entity_poly.entity_id
_entity_poly.type
_entity_poly.pdbx_seq_one_letter_code
_entity_poly.pdbx_strand_id
1 'polypeptide(L)'
;MDLFLNAKAVRLRGHHDKYLVAEEDEESVSQDRNGSSKSARWTVEFVPGSENIIRLKSFYNKYLTASNQPFLLGMTGRKVIQSLPRRLDSSVEWEPIKVGSQAKLKTRYGNFLRANGGLPPWRNSVTHDIPHRTATQDWVLWDVDIV
;
A
#
# COMPACT_ATOMS: atom_id res chain seq x y z
N MET A 1 15.96 -0.61 -8.70
CA MET A 1 15.06 -0.35 -7.56
C MET A 1 14.87 1.16 -7.42
N ASP A 2 14.64 1.83 -8.55
CA ASP A 2 15.05 3.23 -8.69
C ASP A 2 13.91 4.23 -8.46
N LEU A 3 12.67 3.75 -8.42
CA LEU A 3 11.48 4.58 -8.21
C LEU A 3 11.42 5.21 -6.80
N PHE A 4 12.05 4.57 -5.81
CA PHE A 4 12.06 5.03 -4.42
C PHE A 4 13.44 5.55 -3.99
N LEU A 5 14.46 5.40 -4.84
CA LEU A 5 15.84 5.82 -4.54
C LEU A 5 15.86 7.33 -4.29
N ASN A 6 16.22 7.72 -3.06
CA ASN A 6 16.29 9.09 -2.53
C ASN A 6 14.96 9.80 -2.23
N ALA A 7 13.80 9.15 -2.40
CA ALA A 7 12.52 9.75 -2.01
C ALA A 7 12.38 9.70 -0.48
N LYS A 8 12.29 10.86 0.17
CA LYS A 8 11.99 10.94 1.62
C LYS A 8 10.54 10.55 1.91
N ALA A 9 9.63 10.93 1.01
CA ALA A 9 8.23 10.61 1.09
C ALA A 9 7.63 10.48 -0.30
N VAL A 10 6.55 9.73 -0.38
CA VAL A 10 5.80 9.46 -1.61
C VAL A 10 4.30 9.61 -1.37
N ARG A 11 3.56 9.74 -2.46
CA ARG A 11 2.13 9.43 -2.54
C ARG A 11 1.97 8.32 -3.55
N LEU A 12 1.05 7.41 -3.25
CA LEU A 12 0.77 6.25 -4.11
C LEU A 12 -0.61 6.44 -4.71
N ARG A 13 -0.69 6.61 -6.02
CA ARG A 13 -1.95 6.72 -6.75
C ARG A 13 -2.26 5.40 -7.45
N GLY A 14 -3.40 4.80 -7.12
CA GLY A 14 -3.84 3.55 -7.74
C GLY A 14 -4.56 3.80 -9.07
N HIS A 15 -4.86 2.71 -9.77
CA HIS A 15 -5.57 2.69 -11.07
C HIS A 15 -6.89 3.50 -11.11
N HIS A 16 -7.55 3.70 -9.97
CA HIS A 16 -8.82 4.44 -9.90
C HIS A 16 -8.66 5.94 -9.63
N ASP A 17 -7.50 6.51 -9.94
CA ASP A 17 -7.16 7.92 -9.75
C ASP A 17 -7.38 8.42 -8.31
N LYS A 18 -7.05 7.56 -7.36
CA LYS A 18 -7.12 7.84 -5.93
C LYS A 18 -5.83 7.46 -5.25
N TYR A 19 -5.51 8.20 -4.21
CA TYR A 19 -4.32 8.06 -3.41
C TYR A 19 -4.56 7.12 -2.23
N LEU A 20 -3.54 6.35 -1.86
CA LEU A 20 -3.52 5.59 -0.62
C LEU A 20 -3.51 6.55 0.57
N VAL A 21 -4.53 6.46 1.42
CA VAL A 21 -4.72 7.34 2.57
C VAL A 21 -4.72 6.56 3.88
N ALA A 22 -4.04 7.09 4.88
CA ALA A 22 -4.14 6.67 6.28
C ALA A 22 -5.32 7.38 6.96
N GLU A 23 -6.26 6.62 7.51
CA GLU A 23 -7.46 7.17 8.12
C GLU A 23 -7.22 7.72 9.53
N GLU A 24 -8.14 8.59 9.97
CA GLU A 24 -8.10 9.27 11.28
C GLU A 24 -8.31 8.32 12.47
N ASP A 25 -8.89 7.14 12.24
CA ASP A 25 -8.99 6.08 13.26
C ASP A 25 -7.61 5.47 13.61
N GLU A 26 -6.57 5.86 12.87
CA GLU A 26 -5.21 5.38 12.96
C GLU A 26 -5.08 3.84 12.87
N GLU A 27 -6.04 3.17 12.25
CA GLU A 27 -6.05 1.72 12.02
C GLU A 27 -6.30 1.43 10.54
N SER A 28 -7.30 2.09 9.96
CA SER A 28 -7.72 1.86 8.59
C SER A 28 -6.82 2.59 7.59
N VAL A 29 -6.75 2.01 6.39
CA VAL A 29 -6.27 2.67 5.19
C VAL A 29 -7.31 2.55 4.09
N SER A 30 -7.39 3.58 3.25
CA SER A 30 -8.38 3.65 2.18
C SER A 30 -7.81 4.35 0.94
N GLN A 31 -8.70 4.72 0.02
CA GLN A 31 -8.38 5.50 -1.15
C GLN A 31 -9.22 6.78 -1.20
N ASP A 32 -8.58 7.92 -1.42
CA ASP A 32 -9.25 9.22 -1.60
C ASP A 32 -8.70 9.98 -2.82
N ARG A 33 -9.50 10.88 -3.41
CA ARG A 33 -9.06 11.69 -4.56
C ARG A 33 -8.13 12.83 -4.14
N ASN A 34 -8.18 13.27 -2.89
CA ASN A 34 -7.39 14.37 -2.39
C ASN A 34 -5.94 13.94 -2.05
N GLY A 35 -5.10 13.89 -3.07
CA GLY A 35 -3.66 13.64 -2.90
C GLY A 35 -2.90 14.72 -2.10
N SER A 36 -3.46 15.93 -1.92
CA SER A 36 -2.79 17.00 -1.18
C SER A 36 -2.81 16.81 0.34
N SER A 37 -3.68 15.92 0.84
CA SER A 37 -3.79 15.62 2.28
C SER A 37 -2.49 15.06 2.86
N LYS A 38 -2.18 15.43 4.11
CA LYS A 38 -1.06 14.82 4.86
C LYS A 38 -1.25 13.32 5.02
N SER A 39 -2.49 12.86 5.12
CA SER A 39 -2.85 11.45 5.25
C SER A 39 -2.53 10.62 4.00
N ALA A 40 -2.34 11.26 2.83
CA ALA A 40 -1.92 10.60 1.60
C ALA A 40 -0.38 10.48 1.47
N ARG A 41 0.38 11.15 2.35
CA ARG A 41 1.85 11.15 2.33
C ARG A 41 2.40 10.01 3.17
N TRP A 42 3.26 9.21 2.56
CA TRP A 42 3.93 8.09 3.20
C TRP A 42 5.44 8.32 3.20
N THR A 43 6.04 8.36 4.38
CA THR A 43 7.50 8.45 4.54
C THR A 43 8.11 7.10 4.19
N VAL A 44 9.17 7.11 3.38
CA VAL A 44 9.87 5.90 2.96
C VAL A 44 11.02 5.64 3.92
N GLU A 45 11.02 4.48 4.55
CA GLU A 45 12.13 4.00 5.38
C GLU A 45 12.74 2.75 4.76
N PHE A 46 14.04 2.77 4.47
CA PHE A 46 14.76 1.61 3.95
C PHE A 46 15.10 0.64 5.09
N VAL A 47 14.96 -0.66 4.85
CA VAL A 47 15.30 -1.68 5.85
C VAL A 47 16.82 -1.92 5.85
N PRO A 48 17.50 -1.75 7.00
CA PRO A 48 18.94 -1.99 7.08
C PRO A 48 19.31 -3.42 6.66
N GLY A 49 20.34 -3.56 5.83
CA GLY A 49 20.79 -4.86 5.33
C GLY A 49 19.92 -5.46 4.22
N SER A 50 18.88 -4.75 3.76
CA SER A 50 18.15 -5.09 2.56
C SER A 50 18.25 -3.95 1.56
N GLU A 51 18.59 -4.28 0.32
CA GLU A 51 18.57 -3.28 -0.74
C GLU A 51 17.10 -2.99 -1.11
N ASN A 52 16.29 -4.02 -1.41
CA ASN A 52 15.00 -3.86 -2.12
C ASN A 52 13.76 -3.72 -1.23
N ILE A 53 13.91 -3.56 0.08
CA ILE A 53 12.78 -3.58 1.02
C ILE A 53 12.62 -2.21 1.69
N ILE A 54 11.39 -1.71 1.63
CA ILE A 54 10.98 -0.46 2.25
C ILE A 54 9.88 -0.69 3.29
N ARG A 55 9.74 0.28 4.17
CA ARG A 55 8.59 0.48 5.05
C ARG A 55 7.97 1.82 4.72
N LEU A 56 6.64 1.86 4.69
CA LEU A 56 5.88 3.08 4.40
C LEU A 56 5.22 3.55 5.69
N LYS A 57 5.61 4.73 6.16
CA LYS A 57 5.13 5.29 7.43
C LYS A 57 4.15 6.44 7.18
N SER A 58 2.95 6.31 7.76
CA SER A 58 1.87 7.30 7.68
C SER A 58 2.20 8.56 8.50
N PHE A 59 1.39 9.60 8.31
CA PHE A 59 1.43 10.81 9.11
C PHE A 59 1.20 10.55 10.62
N TYR A 60 0.49 9.46 10.97
CA TYR A 60 0.24 9.04 12.35
C TYR A 60 1.39 8.22 12.97
N ASN A 61 2.58 8.21 12.35
CA ASN A 61 3.73 7.41 12.77
C ASN A 61 3.49 5.89 12.81
N LYS A 62 2.53 5.39 12.02
CA LYS A 62 2.22 3.96 11.86
C LYS A 62 2.69 3.46 10.50
N TYR A 63 2.90 2.16 10.36
CA TYR A 63 3.37 1.56 9.13
C TYR A 63 2.24 0.94 8.34
N LEU A 64 2.31 1.05 7.01
CA LEU A 64 1.47 0.29 6.10
C LEU A 64 1.72 -1.21 6.31
N THR A 65 0.72 -1.91 6.80
CA THR A 65 0.84 -3.27 7.32
C THR A 65 -0.05 -4.23 6.53
N ALA A 66 0.55 -5.27 5.95
CA ALA A 66 -0.15 -6.41 5.40
C ALA A 66 -0.65 -7.33 6.54
N SER A 67 -1.91 -7.17 6.94
CA SER A 67 -2.46 -7.90 8.08
C SER A 67 -2.92 -9.32 7.69
N ASN A 68 -3.09 -10.19 8.68
CA ASN A 68 -3.73 -11.49 8.48
C ASN A 68 -5.27 -11.45 8.56
N GLN A 69 -5.86 -10.26 8.72
CA GLN A 69 -7.31 -10.12 8.82
C GLN A 69 -7.97 -10.34 7.45
N PRO A 70 -8.95 -11.25 7.33
CA PRO A 70 -9.74 -11.36 6.11
C PRO A 70 -10.49 -10.05 5.86
N PHE A 71 -10.59 -9.62 4.59
CA PHE A 71 -11.34 -8.40 4.26
C PHE A 71 -12.85 -8.64 4.34
N LEU A 72 -13.34 -9.64 3.60
CA LEU A 72 -14.74 -10.04 3.58
C LEU A 72 -14.83 -11.56 3.53
N LEU A 73 -15.85 -12.11 4.17
CA LEU A 73 -16.08 -13.55 4.20
C LEU A 73 -16.33 -14.08 2.77
N GLY A 74 -15.66 -15.18 2.40
CA GLY A 74 -15.81 -15.81 1.09
C GLY A 74 -15.12 -15.09 -0.07
N MET A 75 -14.32 -14.06 0.22
CA MET A 75 -13.62 -13.23 -0.76
C MET A 75 -12.10 -13.38 -0.67
N THR A 76 -11.42 -13.09 -1.79
CA THR A 76 -9.95 -13.08 -1.82
C THR A 76 -9.40 -11.79 -1.21
N GLY A 77 -8.24 -11.91 -0.59
CA GLY A 77 -7.49 -10.77 -0.06
C GLY A 77 -7.72 -10.47 1.40
N ARG A 78 -6.68 -9.88 1.98
CA ARG A 78 -6.60 -9.53 3.40
C ARG A 78 -6.46 -8.03 3.56
N LYS A 79 -6.91 -7.51 4.69
CA LYS A 79 -6.88 -6.07 4.97
C LYS A 79 -5.43 -5.59 5.01
N VAL A 80 -5.18 -4.47 4.36
CA VAL A 80 -4.04 -3.63 4.70
C VAL A 80 -4.54 -2.62 5.73
N ILE A 81 -3.73 -2.38 6.75
CA ILE A 81 -4.02 -1.47 7.86
C ILE A 81 -2.81 -0.57 8.08
N GLN A 82 -2.93 0.44 8.91
CA GLN A 82 -1.79 1.12 9.51
C GLN A 82 -1.61 0.62 10.96
N SER A 83 -0.40 0.21 11.32
CA SER A 83 -0.12 -0.29 12.66
C SER A 83 1.31 0.02 13.12
N LEU A 84 1.55 -0.02 14.42
CA LEU A 84 2.89 0.08 14.99
C LEU A 84 3.16 -1.18 15.83
N PRO A 85 3.70 -2.26 15.24
CA PRO A 85 3.98 -3.48 15.98
C PRO A 85 5.11 -3.25 16.98
N ARG A 86 5.11 -4.01 18.10
CA ARG A 86 6.15 -3.92 19.15
C ARG A 86 7.57 -4.12 18.60
N ARG A 87 7.69 -4.92 17.54
CA ARG A 87 8.91 -5.11 16.75
C ARG A 87 8.50 -5.02 15.30
N LEU A 88 9.29 -4.30 14.49
CA LEU A 88 9.07 -4.23 13.06
C LEU A 88 9.41 -5.60 12.46
N ASP A 89 8.43 -6.22 11.82
CA ASP A 89 8.55 -7.53 11.19
C ASP A 89 8.16 -7.47 9.71
N SER A 90 8.11 -8.62 9.05
CA SER A 90 7.82 -8.69 7.62
C SER A 90 6.41 -8.21 7.21
N SER A 91 5.49 -7.98 8.15
CA SER A 91 4.14 -7.49 7.83
C SER A 91 4.15 -6.02 7.41
N VAL A 92 5.15 -5.24 7.82
CA VAL A 92 5.29 -3.82 7.45
C VAL A 92 6.28 -3.59 6.31
N GLU A 93 6.81 -4.67 5.75
CA GLU A 93 7.87 -4.66 4.74
C GLU A 93 7.29 -4.92 3.35
N TRP A 94 7.65 -4.03 2.42
CA TRP A 94 7.19 -4.05 1.04
C TRP A 94 8.39 -4.04 0.10
N GLU A 95 8.37 -4.92 -0.89
CA GLU A 95 9.30 -4.99 -2.01
C GLU A 95 8.69 -4.21 -3.20
N PRO A 96 9.24 -3.04 -3.56
CA PRO A 96 8.78 -2.32 -4.73
C PRO A 96 9.30 -2.97 -6.02
N ILE A 97 8.39 -3.32 -6.92
CA ILE A 97 8.70 -3.91 -8.22
C ILE A 97 8.29 -2.93 -9.31
N LYS A 98 9.26 -2.43 -10.08
CA LYS A 98 9.04 -1.50 -11.20
C LYS A 98 8.30 -2.20 -12.35
N VAL A 99 7.26 -1.56 -12.86
CA VAL A 99 6.48 -1.99 -14.03
C VAL A 99 6.23 -0.76 -14.91
N GLY A 100 7.06 -0.57 -15.93
CA GLY A 100 7.04 0.65 -16.74
C GLY A 100 7.34 1.90 -15.89
N SER A 101 6.40 2.85 -15.89
CA SER A 101 6.41 4.05 -15.03
C SER A 101 5.80 3.85 -13.64
N GLN A 102 5.14 2.71 -13.42
CA GLN A 102 4.44 2.37 -12.18
C GLN A 102 5.24 1.39 -11.33
N ALA A 103 4.74 1.11 -10.13
CA ALA A 103 5.26 0.08 -9.25
C ALA A 103 4.16 -0.84 -8.72
N LYS A 104 4.54 -2.08 -8.42
CA LYS A 104 3.79 -2.97 -7.53
C LYS A 104 4.50 -3.00 -6.18
N LEU A 105 3.74 -3.04 -5.09
CA LEU A 105 4.30 -3.22 -3.75
C LEU A 105 3.99 -4.63 -3.28
N LYS A 106 5.02 -5.46 -3.16
CA LYS A 106 4.89 -6.89 -2.87
C LYS A 106 5.26 -7.17 -1.42
N THR A 107 4.43 -7.96 -0.75
CA THR A 107 4.72 -8.48 0.59
C THR A 107 5.76 -9.61 0.50
N ARG A 108 6.42 -9.91 1.62
CA ARG A 108 7.35 -11.07 1.72
C ARG A 108 6.75 -12.39 1.22
N TYR A 109 5.44 -12.55 1.35
CA TYR A 109 4.69 -13.77 0.97
C TYR A 109 4.16 -13.76 -0.46
N GLY A 110 4.53 -12.77 -1.28
CA GLY A 110 4.18 -12.72 -2.70
C GLY A 110 2.84 -12.07 -3.04
N ASN A 111 2.09 -11.56 -2.06
CA ASN A 111 0.88 -10.77 -2.32
C ASN A 111 1.23 -9.32 -2.67
N PHE A 112 0.36 -8.65 -3.42
CA PHE A 112 0.57 -7.27 -3.83
C PHE A 112 -0.43 -6.32 -3.18
N LEU A 113 0.01 -5.10 -2.85
CA LEU A 113 -0.86 -4.02 -2.44
C LEU A 113 -1.87 -3.68 -3.55
N ARG A 114 -3.15 -3.69 -3.22
CA ARG A 114 -4.25 -3.57 -4.17
C ARG A 114 -5.21 -2.45 -3.79
N ALA A 115 -5.47 -1.56 -4.75
CA ALA A 115 -6.46 -0.50 -4.65
C ALA A 115 -7.81 -0.99 -5.20
N ASN A 116 -8.77 -1.31 -4.34
CA ASN A 116 -10.07 -1.83 -4.78
C ASN A 116 -11.01 -0.73 -5.29
N GLY A 117 -11.67 -1.02 -6.41
CA GLY A 117 -12.77 -0.25 -6.96
C GLY A 117 -14.14 -0.86 -6.68
N GLY A 118 -15.16 -0.37 -7.39
CA GLY A 118 -16.50 -0.96 -7.41
C GLY A 118 -17.46 -0.39 -6.35
N LEU A 119 -18.35 -1.26 -5.87
CA LEU A 119 -19.39 -0.92 -4.89
C LEU A 119 -18.90 -1.15 -3.46
N PRO A 120 -19.46 -0.44 -2.46
CA PRO A 120 -19.25 -0.80 -1.06
C PRO A 120 -19.62 -2.26 -0.80
N PRO A 121 -18.91 -2.98 0.08
CA PRO A 121 -17.78 -2.51 0.91
C PRO A 121 -16.41 -2.44 0.20
N TRP A 122 -16.25 -2.90 -1.05
CA TRP A 122 -14.95 -2.87 -1.77
C TRP A 122 -14.49 -1.48 -2.15
N ARG A 123 -15.43 -0.58 -2.44
CA ARG A 123 -15.13 0.78 -2.87
C ARG A 123 -14.15 1.42 -1.89
N ASN A 124 -13.02 1.88 -2.43
CA ASN A 124 -11.98 2.60 -1.69
C ASN A 124 -11.22 1.75 -0.66
N SER A 125 -11.50 0.44 -0.54
CA SER A 125 -10.73 -0.41 0.36
C SER A 125 -9.34 -0.70 -0.22
N VAL A 126 -8.40 -1.04 0.65
CA VAL A 126 -7.05 -1.46 0.28
C VAL A 126 -6.78 -2.82 0.88
N THR A 127 -6.37 -3.76 0.04
CA THR A 127 -6.08 -5.14 0.42
C THR A 127 -4.70 -5.54 -0.06
N HIS A 128 -4.25 -6.72 0.35
CA HIS A 128 -3.16 -7.39 -0.34
C HIS A 128 -3.57 -8.80 -0.78
N ASP A 129 -3.31 -9.11 -2.04
CA ASP A 129 -3.62 -10.39 -2.68
C ASP A 129 -2.90 -10.54 -4.03
N ILE A 130 -3.17 -11.64 -4.72
CA ILE A 130 -2.75 -11.88 -6.09
C ILE A 130 -4.00 -11.75 -6.98
N PRO A 131 -4.06 -10.78 -7.90
CA PRO A 131 -5.19 -10.67 -8.82
C PRO A 131 -5.30 -11.92 -9.69
N HIS A 132 -6.42 -12.64 -9.59
CA HIS A 132 -6.67 -13.82 -10.43
C HIS A 132 -7.46 -13.52 -11.70
N ARG A 133 -8.16 -12.37 -11.75
CA ARG A 133 -9.00 -11.97 -12.89
C ARG A 133 -8.27 -10.99 -13.78
N THR A 134 -8.45 -11.10 -15.09
CA THR A 134 -7.84 -10.18 -16.07
C THR A 134 -8.24 -8.73 -15.83
N ALA A 135 -9.54 -8.49 -15.55
CA ALA A 135 -10.09 -7.15 -15.35
C ALA A 135 -9.55 -6.40 -14.10
N THR A 136 -8.79 -7.07 -13.24
CA THR A 136 -8.29 -6.47 -12.00
C THR A 136 -6.77 -6.59 -11.83
N GLN A 137 -6.06 -6.97 -12.90
CA GLN A 137 -4.59 -7.04 -12.90
C GLN A 137 -3.96 -5.67 -12.61
N ASP A 138 -4.57 -4.60 -13.09
CA ASP A 138 -4.02 -3.24 -12.96
C ASP A 138 -4.30 -2.61 -11.59
N TRP A 139 -5.13 -3.24 -10.75
CA TRP A 139 -5.48 -2.70 -9.43
C TRP A 139 -4.32 -2.80 -8.42
N VAL A 140 -3.25 -3.50 -8.76
CA VAL A 140 -2.01 -3.57 -7.97
C VAL A 140 -0.91 -2.64 -8.49
N LEU A 141 -1.19 -1.90 -9.56
CA LEU A 141 -0.28 -0.89 -10.10
C LEU A 141 -0.52 0.44 -9.37
N TRP A 142 0.59 1.05 -8.97
CA TRP A 142 0.61 2.33 -8.29
C TRP A 142 1.56 3.27 -9.00
N ASP A 143 1.08 4.45 -9.35
CA ASP A 143 1.93 5.59 -9.67
C ASP A 143 2.55 6.13 -8.38
N VAL A 144 3.85 6.43 -8.45
CA VAL A 144 4.65 6.88 -7.30
C VAL A 144 4.99 8.35 -7.50
N ASP A 145 4.27 9.23 -6.78
CA ASP A 145 4.51 10.67 -6.79
C ASP A 145 5.48 11.02 -5.65
N ILE A 146 6.65 11.57 -5.97
CA ILE A 146 7.65 12.01 -4.97
C ILE A 146 7.20 13.33 -4.33
N VAL A 147 7.37 13.47 -3.00
CA VAL A 147 6.97 14.65 -2.20
C VAL A 147 8.17 15.42 -1.66
#